data_AF-A0A355V5B1-F1
#
_entry.id   AF-A0A355V5B1-F1
#
_cell.length_a   1.000
_cell.length_b   1.000
_cell.length_c   1.000
_cell.angle_alpha   90.00
_cell.angle_beta   90.00
_cell.angle_gamma   90.00
#
_symmetry.space_group_name_H-M   'P 1'
#
loop_
_entity.id
_entity.type
_entity.pdbx_description
1 polymer ?
#
loop_
_entity_poly.entity_id
_entity_poly.type
_entity_poly.pdbx_seq_one_letter_code
_entity_poly.pdbx_strand_id
1 'polypeptide(L)'
;MEWEGYNYEDAILISEKLVQDDVFTSIHIEEHETEARDTKLGEEEITRDIPNVSEDALKDLDADGIIRIGAEVQPGDILVGKVTPKGETELTPEERLLRAIFGEKAREVRDTSLKVPHGEGGIVVDVKIFTRENKDELSPGVNKLVRVYIAQKRKVQVGDKMAGRHGNKGVISRVLPQADMPFLADGTPLQIVLNPLGVPSRMNIGQVLEVHLGLVCKQLGWKIATPVFDGATEQDIKSLFQENNILNPEGKVDGKIQVYDGRTGEPFENRVTVGVQYMIKLIHLVDDKIHARSIGPYSLVTQQPLGGKAQFGGQRFGEMEVWALEAYGAAHILQEILTVKSDDIVGRVKTYESIVKGNNISEPGIPEAFKVLLKELQSLALDIKVLTESGEELIIRELDDDDEAIPSARAREAQEQEAKIPEEELELVSHKEEAAEEEIEPISIFDTDDEDDFTGAELFGGEDDDDDDDLGDKFTLFDSDGETDDFELFEDEENKDED
;
A
#
# COMPACT_ATOMS: atom_id res chain seq x y z
N MET A 1 16.30 22.49 -11.61
CA MET A 1 17.66 21.89 -11.76
C MET A 1 17.58 20.45 -11.32
N GLU A 2 18.42 19.57 -11.83
CA GLU A 2 18.55 18.20 -11.32
C GLU A 2 19.38 18.20 -10.02
N TRP A 3 19.14 17.23 -9.14
CA TRP A 3 19.83 17.11 -7.86
C TRP A 3 20.04 15.64 -7.50
N GLU A 4 21.19 15.07 -7.87
CA GLU A 4 21.67 13.72 -7.48
C GLU A 4 20.63 12.60 -7.64
N GLY A 5 19.71 12.71 -8.61
CA GLY A 5 18.62 11.75 -8.82
C GLY A 5 17.49 11.82 -7.78
N TYR A 6 17.59 12.63 -6.72
CA TYR A 6 16.49 12.76 -5.76
C TYR A 6 15.27 13.42 -6.37
N ASN A 7 15.42 14.24 -7.40
CA ASN A 7 14.30 14.74 -8.19
C ASN A 7 14.19 14.03 -9.55
N TYR A 8 14.60 12.77 -9.66
CA TYR A 8 14.44 12.01 -10.90
C TYR A 8 12.97 11.97 -11.36
N GLU A 9 12.75 12.17 -12.66
CA GLU A 9 11.44 12.36 -13.29
C GLU A 9 10.55 13.39 -12.56
N ASP A 10 9.53 12.92 -11.83
CA ASP A 10 8.51 13.73 -11.16
C ASP A 10 8.75 13.85 -9.65
N ALA A 11 9.84 13.30 -9.14
CA ALA A 11 10.16 13.41 -7.72
C ALA A 11 10.46 14.87 -7.34
N ILE A 12 10.02 15.26 -6.14
CA ILE A 12 10.18 16.61 -5.61
C ILE A 12 11.09 16.55 -4.39
N LEU A 13 12.07 17.45 -4.37
CA LEU A 13 12.95 17.63 -3.23
C LEU A 13 12.53 18.89 -2.47
N ILE A 14 12.42 18.80 -1.14
CA ILE A 14 12.01 19.91 -0.28
C ILE A 14 13.03 20.16 0.82
N SER A 15 13.09 21.42 1.28
CA SER A 15 13.89 21.80 2.44
C SER A 15 13.18 21.43 3.74
N GLU A 16 13.95 20.94 4.71
CA GLU A 16 13.52 20.70 6.09
C GLU A 16 12.91 21.94 6.74
N LYS A 17 13.34 23.15 6.34
CA LYS A 17 12.76 24.40 6.83
C LYS A 17 11.25 24.48 6.61
N LEU A 18 10.72 23.92 5.52
CA LEU A 18 9.28 23.88 5.26
C LEU A 18 8.51 23.01 6.27
N VAL A 19 9.18 21.98 6.82
CA VAL A 19 8.64 21.10 7.87
C VAL A 19 8.72 21.80 9.24
N GLN A 20 9.81 22.51 9.51
CA GLN A 20 10.03 23.25 10.75
C GLN A 20 9.04 24.40 10.90
N ASP A 21 8.82 25.17 9.83
CA ASP A 21 7.92 26.33 9.78
C ASP A 21 6.43 25.93 9.59
N ASP A 22 6.10 24.64 9.63
CA ASP A 22 4.76 24.07 9.45
C ASP A 22 4.05 24.50 8.14
N VAL A 23 4.80 24.86 7.07
CA VAL A 23 4.26 25.49 5.85
C VAL A 23 3.24 24.61 5.12
N PHE A 24 3.51 23.31 5.02
CA PHE A 24 2.63 22.33 4.36
C PHE A 24 1.98 21.36 5.36
N THR A 25 1.59 21.89 6.52
CA THR A 25 0.94 21.10 7.56
C THR A 25 -0.58 21.21 7.45
N SER A 26 -1.26 20.06 7.52
CA SER A 26 -2.72 19.97 7.50
C SER A 26 -3.25 19.24 8.74
N ILE A 27 -4.48 19.54 9.12
CA ILE A 27 -5.20 18.86 10.18
C ILE A 27 -6.21 17.93 9.52
N HIS A 28 -6.17 16.64 9.89
CA HIS A 28 -7.11 15.62 9.44
C HIS A 28 -7.91 15.17 10.66
N ILE A 29 -9.22 14.95 10.48
CA ILE A 29 -10.10 14.52 11.55
C ILE A 29 -10.83 13.28 11.04
N GLU A 30 -10.61 12.16 11.71
CA GLU A 30 -11.28 10.90 11.43
C GLU A 30 -12.41 10.67 12.44
N GLU A 31 -13.51 10.11 11.95
CA GLU A 31 -14.66 9.72 12.75
C GLU A 31 -14.66 8.21 12.95
N HIS A 32 -14.62 7.78 14.21
CA HIS A 32 -14.80 6.37 14.58
C HIS A 32 -16.10 6.21 15.34
N GLU A 33 -16.94 5.26 14.92
CA GLU A 33 -18.21 4.98 15.58
C GLU A 33 -18.32 3.52 16.01
N THR A 34 -18.99 3.31 17.14
CA THR A 34 -19.40 1.98 17.59
C THR A 34 -20.79 2.04 18.20
N GLU A 35 -21.52 0.96 18.03
CA GLU A 35 -22.88 0.81 18.51
C GLU A 35 -22.97 -0.37 19.47
N ALA A 36 -23.75 -0.18 20.53
CA ALA A 36 -24.18 -1.22 21.46
C ALA A 36 -25.57 -1.69 21.05
N ARG A 37 -25.67 -2.98 20.70
CA ARG A 37 -26.90 -3.59 20.16
C ARG A 37 -27.49 -4.64 21.09
N ASP A 38 -28.80 -4.81 21.00
CA ASP A 38 -29.51 -5.94 21.58
C ASP A 38 -29.25 -7.19 20.75
N THR A 39 -28.51 -8.16 21.31
CA THR A 39 -28.31 -9.46 20.67
C THR A 39 -29.27 -10.50 21.24
N LYS A 40 -29.44 -11.63 20.55
CA LYS A 40 -30.25 -12.76 21.07
C LYS A 40 -29.68 -13.36 22.37
N LEU A 41 -28.40 -13.15 22.62
CA LEU A 41 -27.65 -13.73 23.74
C LEU A 41 -27.56 -12.78 24.94
N GLY A 42 -28.02 -11.54 24.78
CA GLY A 42 -27.94 -10.48 25.77
C GLY A 42 -27.64 -9.13 25.11
N GLU A 43 -27.68 -8.07 25.91
CA GLU A 43 -27.39 -6.72 25.45
C GLU A 43 -25.87 -6.52 25.39
N GLU A 44 -25.37 -5.86 24.33
CA GLU A 44 -23.99 -5.37 24.33
C GLU A 44 -23.88 -4.16 25.26
N GLU A 45 -22.85 -4.14 26.10
CA GLU A 45 -22.66 -3.06 27.06
C GLU A 45 -21.38 -2.28 26.71
N ILE A 46 -21.49 -0.94 26.74
CA ILE A 46 -20.32 -0.05 26.72
C ILE A 46 -19.88 0.15 28.16
N THR A 47 -18.69 -0.32 28.50
CA THR A 47 -18.17 -0.32 29.87
C THR A 47 -16.65 -0.26 29.90
N ARG A 48 -16.10 0.29 30.98
CA ARG A 48 -14.66 0.25 31.28
C ARG A 48 -14.18 -1.15 31.67
N ASP A 49 -15.10 -2.02 32.08
CA ASP A 49 -14.79 -3.32 32.67
C ASP A 49 -14.57 -4.41 31.60
N ILE A 50 -13.46 -4.30 30.86
CA ILE A 50 -13.14 -5.16 29.70
C ILE A 50 -12.33 -6.38 30.16
N PRO A 51 -12.71 -7.62 29.77
CA PRO A 51 -11.97 -8.83 30.16
C PRO A 51 -10.58 -8.88 29.51
N ASN A 52 -9.58 -9.40 30.23
CA ASN A 52 -8.21 -9.64 29.75
C ASN A 52 -7.44 -8.40 29.29
N VAL A 53 -7.83 -7.20 29.75
CA VAL A 53 -7.16 -5.93 29.45
C VAL A 53 -6.46 -5.41 30.72
N SER A 54 -5.24 -4.91 30.58
CA SER A 54 -4.46 -4.33 31.69
C SER A 54 -4.99 -2.95 32.10
N GLU A 55 -4.74 -2.54 33.35
CA GLU A 55 -5.13 -1.21 33.83
C GLU A 55 -4.45 -0.08 33.04
N ASP A 56 -3.23 -0.31 32.53
CA ASP A 56 -2.51 0.66 31.70
C ASP A 56 -3.24 0.99 30.40
N ALA A 57 -3.89 -0.01 29.78
CA ALA A 57 -4.69 0.20 28.57
C ALA A 57 -6.03 0.90 28.85
N LEU A 58 -6.50 0.89 30.11
CA LEU A 58 -7.74 1.53 30.56
C LEU A 58 -7.50 2.91 31.18
N LYS A 59 -6.27 3.43 31.15
CA LYS A 59 -5.87 4.67 31.84
C LYS A 59 -6.60 5.92 31.30
N ASP A 60 -6.87 5.95 30.00
CA ASP A 60 -7.47 7.10 29.32
C ASP A 60 -8.99 6.96 29.15
N LEU A 61 -9.56 5.81 29.54
CA LEU A 61 -11.01 5.58 29.56
C LEU A 61 -11.64 6.16 30.84
N ASP A 62 -12.80 6.77 30.67
CA ASP A 62 -13.65 7.23 31.77
C ASP A 62 -14.39 6.07 32.48
N ALA A 63 -15.26 6.40 33.43
CA ALA A 63 -16.03 5.42 34.19
C ALA A 63 -17.01 4.60 33.32
N ASP A 64 -17.46 5.16 32.20
CA ASP A 64 -18.38 4.52 31.26
C ASP A 64 -17.65 3.72 30.18
N GLY A 65 -16.31 3.71 30.20
CA GLY A 65 -15.48 3.01 29.21
C GLY A 65 -15.24 3.79 27.92
N ILE A 66 -15.40 5.11 27.95
CA ILE A 66 -15.23 5.98 26.78
C ILE A 66 -13.94 6.80 26.94
N ILE A 67 -13.19 6.95 25.86
CA ILE A 67 -11.94 7.70 25.86
C ILE A 67 -12.15 9.18 26.22
N ARG A 68 -11.30 9.72 27.09
CA ARG A 68 -11.36 11.14 27.49
C ARG A 68 -10.92 12.07 26.36
N ILE A 69 -11.57 13.23 26.25
CA ILE A 69 -11.16 14.30 25.32
C ILE A 69 -9.77 14.82 25.72
N GLY A 70 -8.91 15.03 24.72
CA GLY A 70 -7.52 15.45 24.88
C GLY A 70 -6.54 14.30 25.14
N ALA A 71 -6.99 13.03 25.16
CA ALA A 71 -6.09 11.89 25.17
C ALA A 71 -5.35 11.77 23.83
N GLU A 72 -4.06 11.48 23.89
CA GLU A 72 -3.26 11.07 22.73
C GLU A 72 -3.38 9.56 22.59
N VAL A 73 -3.77 9.10 21.40
CA VAL A 73 -4.06 7.70 21.11
C VAL A 73 -3.20 7.19 19.95
N GLN A 74 -2.78 5.94 20.07
CA GLN A 74 -1.95 5.21 19.10
C GLN A 74 -2.71 3.99 18.56
N PRO A 75 -2.27 3.40 17.42
CA PRO A 75 -2.86 2.18 16.89
C PRO A 75 -2.98 1.08 17.95
N GLY A 76 -4.19 0.54 18.12
CA GLY A 76 -4.49 -0.50 19.11
C GLY A 76 -5.02 0.00 20.46
N ASP A 77 -4.92 1.30 20.76
CA ASP A 77 -5.54 1.88 21.96
C ASP A 77 -7.06 1.79 21.88
N ILE A 78 -7.70 1.62 23.05
CA ILE A 78 -9.16 1.46 23.15
C ILE A 78 -9.80 2.85 23.15
N LEU A 79 -10.68 3.11 22.18
CA LEU A 79 -11.49 4.32 22.10
C LEU A 79 -12.79 4.18 22.88
N VAL A 80 -13.45 3.02 22.75
CA VAL A 80 -14.70 2.72 23.43
C VAL A 80 -14.68 1.26 23.85
N GLY A 81 -14.70 1.02 25.15
CA GLY A 81 -14.82 -0.30 25.75
C GLY A 81 -16.19 -0.89 25.45
N LYS A 82 -16.23 -2.01 24.75
CA LYS A 82 -17.47 -2.72 24.43
C LYS A 82 -17.32 -4.20 24.74
N VAL A 83 -18.32 -4.74 25.42
CA VAL A 83 -18.40 -6.16 25.75
C VAL A 83 -19.65 -6.77 25.13
N THR A 84 -19.46 -7.90 24.45
CA THR A 84 -20.56 -8.68 23.86
C THR A 84 -20.71 -9.98 24.65
N PRO A 85 -21.93 -10.35 25.09
CA PRO A 85 -22.16 -11.63 25.73
C PRO A 85 -21.82 -12.78 24.78
N LYS A 86 -21.00 -13.72 25.25
CA LYS A 86 -20.69 -14.94 24.53
C LYS A 86 -21.91 -15.85 24.60
N GLY A 87 -22.29 -16.42 23.47
CA GLY A 87 -23.23 -17.54 23.49
C GLY A 87 -22.61 -18.73 24.20
N GLU A 88 -23.44 -19.61 24.73
CA GLU A 88 -23.02 -20.92 25.22
C GLU A 88 -22.61 -21.79 24.02
N THR A 89 -21.51 -21.45 23.36
CA THR A 89 -20.81 -22.32 22.42
C THR A 89 -19.92 -23.25 23.24
N GLU A 90 -19.87 -24.53 22.87
CA GLU A 90 -18.95 -25.49 23.49
C GLU A 90 -17.53 -24.92 23.38
N LEU A 91 -16.93 -24.60 24.54
CA LEU A 91 -15.53 -24.20 24.59
C LEU A 91 -14.70 -25.30 23.93
N THR A 92 -13.72 -24.92 23.12
CA THR A 92 -12.80 -25.92 22.57
C THR A 92 -12.15 -26.70 23.71
N PRO A 93 -11.81 -27.99 23.52
CA PRO A 93 -11.15 -28.79 24.55
C PRO A 93 -9.94 -28.08 25.20
N GLU A 94 -9.19 -27.31 24.42
CA GLU A 94 -8.04 -26.50 24.82
C GLU A 94 -8.46 -25.34 25.72
N GLU A 95 -9.47 -24.55 25.32
CA GLU A 95 -10.00 -23.45 26.13
C GLU A 95 -10.61 -23.97 27.44
N ARG A 96 -11.28 -25.13 27.39
CA ARG A 96 -11.84 -25.79 28.57
C ARG A 96 -10.74 -26.24 29.53
N LEU A 97 -9.64 -26.78 29.00
CA LEU A 97 -8.47 -27.17 29.78
C LEU A 97 -7.77 -25.95 30.40
N LEU A 98 -7.54 -24.90 29.61
CA LEU A 98 -6.97 -23.63 30.10
C LEU A 98 -7.81 -23.06 31.24
N ARG A 99 -9.13 -23.04 31.09
CA ARG A 99 -10.06 -22.59 32.14
C ARG A 99 -9.97 -23.44 33.41
N ALA A 100 -9.83 -24.76 33.25
CA ALA A 100 -9.67 -25.68 34.39
C ALA A 100 -8.33 -25.48 35.13
N ILE A 101 -7.26 -25.12 34.41
CA ILE A 101 -5.92 -24.90 34.99
C ILE A 101 -5.83 -23.54 35.69
N PHE A 102 -6.26 -22.46 35.03
CA PHE A 102 -6.10 -21.10 35.54
C PHE A 102 -7.16 -20.70 36.56
N GLY A 103 -8.25 -21.47 36.68
CA GLY A 103 -9.30 -21.22 37.68
C GLY A 103 -10.01 -19.87 37.53
N GLU A 104 -9.73 -19.14 36.46
CA GLU A 104 -10.43 -17.92 36.12
C GLU A 104 -11.88 -18.28 35.83
N LYS A 105 -12.78 -17.75 36.65
CA LYS A 105 -14.18 -17.59 36.26
C LYS A 105 -14.18 -16.58 35.13
N ALA A 106 -13.83 -17.02 33.93
CA ALA A 106 -13.90 -16.21 32.73
C ALA A 106 -15.30 -15.60 32.69
N ARG A 107 -15.37 -14.26 32.70
CA ARG A 107 -16.64 -13.57 32.49
C ARG A 107 -17.21 -14.04 31.16
N GLU A 108 -18.53 -14.20 31.10
CA GLU A 108 -19.27 -14.71 29.94
C GLU A 108 -19.32 -13.69 28.79
N VAL A 109 -18.40 -12.73 28.76
CA VAL A 109 -18.37 -11.64 27.78
C VAL A 109 -17.05 -11.64 27.02
N ARG A 110 -17.10 -11.19 25.77
CA ARG A 110 -15.96 -11.01 24.87
C ARG A 110 -15.67 -9.53 24.70
N ASP A 111 -14.38 -9.18 24.64
CA ASP A 111 -13.94 -7.85 24.19
C ASP A 111 -14.29 -7.65 22.70
N THR A 112 -15.17 -6.69 22.43
CA THR A 112 -15.55 -6.20 21.09
C THR A 112 -15.37 -4.68 21.00
N SER A 113 -14.45 -4.15 21.81
CA SER A 113 -14.16 -2.72 21.94
C SER A 113 -13.72 -2.10 20.62
N LEU A 114 -14.07 -0.84 20.44
CA LEU A 114 -13.57 0.00 19.35
C LEU A 114 -12.12 0.39 19.66
N LYS A 115 -11.19 -0.01 18.78
CA LYS A 115 -9.76 0.30 18.89
C LYS A 115 -9.33 1.20 17.75
N VAL A 116 -8.30 2.00 17.95
CA VAL A 116 -7.70 2.81 16.89
C VAL A 116 -7.15 1.89 15.79
N PRO A 117 -7.58 2.05 14.53
CA PRO A 117 -7.07 1.27 13.41
C PRO A 117 -5.56 1.42 13.19
N HIS A 118 -4.97 0.49 12.45
CA HIS A 118 -3.56 0.57 12.08
C HIS A 118 -3.28 1.76 11.15
N GLY A 119 -2.26 2.54 11.46
CA GLY A 119 -1.83 3.70 10.68
C GLY A 119 -2.56 5.00 11.02
N GLU A 120 -3.50 4.96 11.96
CA GLU A 120 -4.20 6.14 12.47
C GLU A 120 -3.78 6.43 13.90
N GLY A 121 -3.94 7.69 14.31
CA GLY A 121 -3.58 8.14 15.64
C GLY A 121 -3.66 9.65 15.73
N GLY A 122 -3.61 10.17 16.95
CA GLY A 122 -3.74 11.60 17.16
C GLY A 122 -4.33 11.91 18.51
N ILE A 123 -5.02 13.05 18.59
CA ILE A 123 -5.63 13.54 19.82
C ILE A 123 -7.14 13.46 19.68
N VAL A 124 -7.81 12.89 20.68
CA VAL A 124 -9.27 12.90 20.75
C VAL A 124 -9.75 14.33 20.96
N VAL A 125 -10.50 14.87 20.01
CA VAL A 125 -10.98 16.26 20.05
C VAL A 125 -12.41 16.36 20.55
N ASP A 126 -13.24 15.39 20.18
CA ASP A 126 -14.65 15.39 20.53
C ASP A 126 -15.19 13.97 20.64
N VAL A 127 -16.18 13.78 21.50
CA VAL A 127 -16.88 12.51 21.70
C VAL A 127 -18.37 12.80 21.79
N LYS A 128 -19.14 12.16 20.91
CA LYS A 128 -20.60 12.30 20.88
C LYS A 128 -21.25 10.98 21.27
N ILE A 129 -22.15 11.05 22.24
CA ILE A 129 -22.87 9.90 22.77
C ILE A 129 -24.35 10.10 22.45
N PHE A 130 -24.92 9.17 21.69
CA PHE A 130 -26.34 9.12 21.38
C PHE A 130 -26.97 7.96 22.13
N THR A 131 -28.10 8.21 22.79
CA THR A 131 -28.79 7.18 23.59
C THR A 131 -30.28 7.19 23.29
N ARG A 132 -30.91 6.00 23.36
CA ARG A 132 -32.36 5.90 23.20
C ARG A 132 -33.12 6.69 24.29
N GLU A 133 -32.55 6.78 25.49
CA GLU A 133 -33.12 7.53 26.61
C GLU A 133 -33.22 9.03 26.35
N ASN A 134 -32.22 9.60 25.66
CA ASN A 134 -32.21 11.00 25.26
C ASN A 134 -33.11 11.31 24.04
N LYS A 135 -33.85 10.32 23.54
CA LYS A 135 -34.70 10.40 22.35
C LYS A 135 -33.94 10.73 21.05
N ASP A 136 -32.69 10.29 20.95
CA ASP A 136 -31.94 10.35 19.71
C ASP A 136 -32.50 9.34 18.69
N GLU A 137 -32.50 9.69 17.40
CA GLU A 137 -32.90 8.77 16.33
C GLU A 137 -31.81 7.71 16.13
N LEU A 138 -32.06 6.49 16.64
CA LEU A 138 -31.18 5.34 16.52
C LEU A 138 -31.83 4.24 15.69
N SER A 139 -30.98 3.45 15.01
CA SER A 139 -31.43 2.26 14.28
C SER A 139 -32.13 1.26 15.22
N PRO A 140 -33.12 0.49 14.72
CA PRO A 140 -33.80 -0.53 15.54
C PRO A 140 -32.81 -1.51 16.16
N GLY A 141 -32.93 -1.75 17.47
CA GLY A 141 -32.04 -2.65 18.22
C GLY A 141 -30.72 -2.03 18.68
N VAL A 142 -30.47 -0.74 18.41
CA VAL A 142 -29.32 0.01 18.96
C VAL A 142 -29.74 0.76 20.22
N ASN A 143 -29.01 0.54 21.32
CA ASN A 143 -29.27 1.19 22.61
C ASN A 143 -28.45 2.47 22.79
N LYS A 144 -27.17 2.39 22.43
CA LYS A 144 -26.19 3.46 22.58
C LYS A 144 -25.27 3.49 21.36
N LEU A 145 -25.02 4.67 20.82
CA LEU A 145 -24.07 4.92 19.74
C LEU A 145 -23.04 5.92 20.25
N VAL A 146 -21.75 5.60 20.11
CA VAL A 146 -20.65 6.48 20.52
C VAL A 146 -19.81 6.79 19.29
N ARG A 147 -19.60 8.08 19.04
CA ARG A 147 -18.71 8.61 18.01
C ARG A 147 -17.53 9.31 18.65
N VAL A 148 -16.33 8.98 18.20
CA VAL A 148 -15.07 9.56 18.67
C VAL A 148 -14.39 10.23 17.48
N TYR A 149 -14.08 11.51 17.63
CA TYR A 149 -13.35 12.29 16.63
C TYR A 149 -11.88 12.40 17.03
N ILE A 150 -11.00 11.86 16.20
CA ILE A 150 -9.56 11.93 16.39
C ILE A 150 -8.98 12.93 15.40
N ALA A 151 -8.29 13.95 15.89
CA ALA A 151 -7.57 14.87 15.03
C ALA A 151 -6.07 14.55 15.00
N GLN A 152 -5.51 14.56 13.79
CA GLN A 152 -4.11 14.36 13.52
C GLN A 152 -3.53 15.57 12.82
N LYS A 153 -2.45 16.14 13.37
CA LYS A 153 -1.65 17.17 12.69
C LYS A 153 -0.64 16.47 11.77
N ARG A 154 -0.87 16.52 10.47
CA ARG A 154 -0.02 15.88 9.46
C ARG A 154 0.92 16.89 8.81
N LYS A 155 2.17 16.88 9.27
CA LYS A 155 3.27 17.61 8.64
C LYS A 155 3.57 17.01 7.25
N VAL A 156 4.29 17.76 6.42
CA VAL A 156 4.74 17.26 5.12
C VAL A 156 5.90 16.28 5.31
N GLN A 157 5.85 15.16 4.60
CA GLN A 157 6.85 14.10 4.72
C GLN A 157 7.17 13.45 3.37
N VAL A 158 8.20 12.60 3.36
CA VAL A 158 8.56 11.79 2.20
C VAL A 158 7.40 10.85 1.85
N GLY A 159 7.03 10.80 0.57
CA GLY A 159 5.89 10.03 0.08
C GLY A 159 4.60 10.86 -0.10
N ASP A 160 4.51 12.05 0.49
CA ASP A 160 3.38 12.95 0.26
C ASP A 160 3.40 13.50 -1.17
N LYS A 161 2.22 13.61 -1.78
CA LYS A 161 2.08 14.15 -3.14
C LYS A 161 1.84 15.67 -3.10
N MET A 162 2.61 16.39 -3.90
CA MET A 162 2.42 17.82 -4.13
C MET A 162 2.15 18.11 -5.60
N ALA A 163 1.56 19.27 -5.88
CA ALA A 163 1.36 19.75 -7.24
C ALA A 163 1.42 21.27 -7.34
N GLY A 164 1.94 21.77 -8.46
CA GLY A 164 1.70 23.15 -8.87
C GLY A 164 0.39 23.28 -9.64
N ARG A 165 0.01 24.52 -9.94
CA ARG A 165 -1.24 24.85 -10.66
C ARG A 165 -1.22 24.43 -12.13
N HIS A 166 -0.03 24.19 -12.69
CA HIS A 166 0.19 23.86 -14.11
C HIS A 166 0.29 22.35 -14.36
N GLY A 167 -0.20 21.52 -13.43
CA GLY A 167 -0.23 20.07 -13.58
C GLY A 167 1.12 19.38 -13.35
N ASN A 168 2.14 20.10 -12.91
CA ASN A 168 3.39 19.52 -12.39
C ASN A 168 3.12 18.85 -11.05
N LYS A 169 2.88 17.54 -11.08
CA LYS A 169 2.57 16.71 -9.91
C LYS A 169 3.78 15.85 -9.59
N GLY A 170 4.06 15.68 -8.31
CA GLY A 170 5.20 14.90 -7.88
C GLY A 170 5.07 14.42 -6.45
N VAL A 171 5.84 13.39 -6.11
CA VAL A 171 5.93 12.87 -4.75
C VAL A 171 7.20 13.40 -4.12
N ILE A 172 7.14 13.76 -2.84
CA ILE A 172 8.34 14.15 -2.11
C ILE A 172 9.23 12.92 -1.93
N SER A 173 10.40 12.94 -2.55
CA SER A 173 11.38 11.86 -2.45
C SER A 173 12.33 12.04 -1.29
N ARG A 174 12.70 13.29 -0.99
CA ARG A 174 13.65 13.62 0.07
C ARG A 174 13.39 14.99 0.67
N VAL A 175 13.55 15.04 1.99
CA VAL A 175 13.64 16.28 2.76
C VAL A 175 15.12 16.51 3.07
N LEU A 176 15.71 17.56 2.51
CA LEU A 176 17.11 17.91 2.77
C LEU A 176 17.24 18.90 3.93
N PRO A 177 18.28 18.77 4.77
CA PRO A 177 18.63 19.80 5.74
C PRO A 177 18.83 21.16 5.06
N GLN A 178 18.51 22.25 5.76
CA GLN A 178 18.65 23.60 5.19
C GLN A 178 20.09 23.91 4.73
N ALA A 179 21.09 23.37 5.43
CA ALA A 179 22.50 23.59 5.11
C ALA A 179 22.92 22.97 3.77
N ASP A 180 22.32 21.84 3.39
CA ASP A 180 22.65 21.11 2.16
C ASP A 180 21.88 21.64 0.95
N MET A 181 20.85 22.45 1.18
CA MET A 181 20.04 22.99 0.08
C MET A 181 20.88 23.94 -0.78
N PRO A 182 20.72 23.91 -2.11
CA PRO A 182 21.28 24.95 -2.96
C PRO A 182 20.83 26.33 -2.48
N PHE A 183 21.72 27.31 -2.53
CA PHE A 183 21.47 28.65 -2.01
C PHE A 183 21.88 29.75 -2.97
N LEU A 184 21.28 30.93 -2.78
CA LEU A 184 21.52 32.13 -3.56
C LEU A 184 22.73 32.91 -3.03
N ALA A 185 23.26 33.86 -3.81
CA ALA A 185 24.42 34.68 -3.41
C ALA A 185 24.22 35.49 -2.11
N ASP A 186 22.97 35.73 -1.70
CA ASP A 186 22.60 36.39 -0.44
C ASP A 186 22.58 35.44 0.77
N GLY A 187 22.87 34.15 0.57
CA GLY A 187 22.81 33.10 1.58
C GLY A 187 21.43 32.48 1.76
N THR A 188 20.41 32.90 1.00
CA THR A 188 19.06 32.34 1.09
C THR A 188 19.01 30.95 0.43
N PRO A 189 18.71 29.86 1.18
CA PRO A 189 18.56 28.53 0.59
C PRO A 189 17.24 28.40 -0.16
N LEU A 190 17.23 27.57 -1.20
CA LEU A 190 16.03 27.17 -1.91
C LEU A 190 15.14 26.31 -1.01
N GLN A 191 13.83 26.34 -1.26
CA GLN A 191 12.84 25.61 -0.47
C GLN A 191 12.35 24.33 -1.17
N ILE A 192 12.22 24.36 -2.50
CA ILE A 192 11.77 23.24 -3.32
C ILE A 192 12.65 23.20 -4.56
N VAL A 193 13.09 22.01 -4.97
CA VAL A 193 13.85 21.79 -6.20
C VAL A 193 13.06 20.88 -7.12
N LEU A 194 12.70 21.40 -8.30
CA LEU A 194 11.97 20.68 -9.33
C LEU A 194 12.89 20.31 -10.50
N ASN A 195 12.64 19.13 -11.07
CA ASN A 195 13.36 18.62 -12.23
C ASN A 195 12.94 19.35 -13.52
N PRO A 196 13.89 19.89 -14.30
CA PRO A 196 13.58 20.51 -15.58
C PRO A 196 13.06 19.51 -16.63
N LEU A 197 13.44 18.23 -16.56
CA LEU A 197 13.09 17.23 -17.59
C LEU A 197 11.58 17.03 -17.76
N GLY A 198 10.81 17.25 -16.70
CA GLY A 198 9.36 17.11 -16.72
C GLY A 198 8.59 18.26 -17.40
N VAL A 199 9.25 19.34 -17.81
CA VAL A 199 8.60 20.53 -18.39
C VAL A 199 8.44 20.44 -19.91
N PRO A 200 9.49 20.12 -20.72
CA PRO A 200 9.37 20.11 -22.18
C PRO A 200 8.37 19.07 -22.69
N SER A 201 8.39 17.86 -22.13
CA SER A 201 7.49 16.76 -22.54
C SER A 201 6.02 17.04 -22.25
N ARG A 202 5.72 17.88 -21.27
CA ARG A 202 4.34 18.19 -20.81
C ARG A 202 3.78 19.50 -21.35
N MET A 203 4.58 20.27 -22.08
CA MET A 203 4.19 21.55 -22.68
C MET A 203 3.56 22.56 -21.70
N ASN A 204 3.88 22.47 -20.41
CA ASN A 204 3.28 23.29 -19.36
C ASN A 204 4.18 24.48 -18.97
N ILE A 205 4.61 25.25 -19.98
CA ILE A 205 5.56 26.37 -19.81
C ILE A 205 5.07 27.48 -18.87
N GLY A 206 3.76 27.56 -18.63
CA GLY A 206 3.16 28.50 -17.68
C GLY A 206 3.80 28.45 -16.29
N GLN A 207 4.27 27.27 -15.85
CA GLN A 207 4.98 27.17 -14.57
C GLN A 207 6.30 27.95 -14.54
N VAL A 208 7.00 28.00 -15.67
CA VAL A 208 8.27 28.74 -15.80
C VAL A 208 8.00 30.24 -15.81
N LEU A 209 6.93 30.67 -16.51
CA LEU A 209 6.48 32.06 -16.51
C LEU A 209 6.04 32.51 -15.11
N GLU A 210 5.34 31.64 -14.37
CA GLU A 210 4.98 31.87 -12.97
C GLU A 210 6.22 32.07 -12.10
N VAL A 211 7.23 31.20 -12.21
CA VAL A 211 8.49 31.30 -11.47
C VAL A 211 9.20 32.62 -11.76
N HIS A 212 9.31 33.01 -13.04
CA HIS A 212 9.96 34.27 -13.44
C HIS A 212 9.24 35.49 -12.87
N LEU A 213 7.93 35.61 -13.09
CA LEU A 213 7.15 36.73 -12.57
C LEU A 213 7.14 36.74 -11.04
N GLY A 214 7.06 35.56 -10.41
CA GLY A 214 7.06 35.37 -8.97
C GLY A 214 8.36 35.85 -8.30
N LEU A 215 9.50 35.69 -8.98
CA LEU A 215 10.79 36.23 -8.50
C LEU A 215 10.74 37.75 -8.38
N VAL A 216 10.31 38.46 -9.43
CA VAL A 216 10.20 39.92 -9.42
C VAL A 216 9.19 40.38 -8.38
N CYS A 217 8.04 39.70 -8.29
CA CYS A 217 7.01 40.00 -7.30
C CYS A 217 7.56 39.88 -5.87
N LYS A 218 8.38 38.86 -5.58
CA LYS A 218 9.01 38.69 -4.26
C LYS A 218 9.96 39.84 -3.92
N GLN A 219 10.76 40.29 -4.89
CA GLN A 219 11.71 41.39 -4.70
C GLN A 219 10.99 42.73 -4.44
N LEU A 220 9.87 42.98 -5.14
CA LEU A 220 9.08 44.21 -5.00
C LEU A 220 8.02 44.15 -3.89
N GLY A 221 7.80 42.96 -3.29
CA GLY A 221 6.74 42.74 -2.31
C GLY A 221 5.33 42.79 -2.91
N TRP A 222 5.19 42.51 -4.21
CA TRP A 222 3.93 42.58 -4.93
C TRP A 222 3.15 41.26 -4.89
N LYS A 223 1.83 41.38 -4.95
CA LYS A 223 0.92 40.29 -5.31
C LYS A 223 0.17 40.73 -6.56
N ILE A 224 0.32 39.97 -7.63
CA ILE A 224 -0.26 40.29 -8.94
C ILE A 224 -1.33 39.27 -9.27
N ALA A 225 -2.42 39.73 -9.89
CA ALA A 225 -3.39 38.88 -10.56
C ALA A 225 -3.09 38.91 -12.06
N THR A 226 -2.95 37.74 -12.65
CA THR A 226 -2.76 37.56 -14.10
C THR A 226 -4.01 36.86 -14.63
N PRO A 227 -4.97 37.60 -15.24
CA PRO A 227 -6.17 37.00 -15.80
C PRO A 227 -5.84 35.92 -16.84
N VAL A 228 -6.73 34.95 -16.97
CA VAL A 228 -6.59 33.91 -17.99
C VAL A 228 -6.77 34.57 -19.37
N PHE A 229 -5.86 34.29 -20.30
CA PHE A 229 -5.82 34.83 -21.67
C PHE A 229 -5.57 36.34 -21.85
N ASP A 230 -5.74 37.16 -20.82
CA ASP A 230 -5.45 38.61 -20.83
C ASP A 230 -4.48 38.99 -19.70
N GLY A 231 -3.38 38.24 -19.64
CA GLY A 231 -2.39 38.31 -18.57
C GLY A 231 -1.11 39.04 -18.95
N ALA A 232 -0.16 39.09 -18.00
CA ALA A 232 1.20 39.54 -18.23
C ALA A 232 1.84 38.75 -19.38
N THR A 233 2.40 39.46 -20.34
CA THR A 233 3.07 38.87 -21.49
C THR A 233 4.54 38.59 -21.19
N GLU A 234 5.19 37.77 -22.03
CA GLU A 234 6.64 37.54 -21.92
C GLU A 234 7.45 38.84 -22.02
N GLN A 235 6.98 39.81 -22.82
CA GLN A 235 7.64 41.11 -22.99
C GLN A 235 7.55 41.95 -21.70
N ASP A 236 6.43 41.90 -21.00
CA ASP A 236 6.25 42.57 -19.71
C ASP A 236 7.21 41.98 -18.67
N ILE A 237 7.30 40.64 -18.61
CA ILE A 237 8.23 39.95 -17.69
C ILE A 237 9.69 40.34 -18.02
N LYS A 238 10.08 40.34 -19.29
CA LYS A 238 11.44 40.76 -19.69
C LYS A 238 11.74 42.20 -19.30
N SER A 239 10.79 43.11 -19.50
CA SER A 239 10.93 44.53 -19.14
C SER A 239 11.10 44.68 -17.62
N LEU A 240 10.28 43.98 -16.85
CA LEU A 240 10.39 43.95 -15.38
C LEU A 240 11.74 43.40 -14.90
N PHE A 241 12.30 42.38 -15.54
CA PHE A 241 13.62 41.87 -15.21
C PHE A 241 14.72 42.92 -15.46
N GLN A 242 14.62 43.69 -16.55
CA GLN A 242 15.56 44.79 -16.85
C GLN A 242 15.46 45.90 -15.82
N GLU A 243 14.25 46.35 -15.49
CA GLU A 243 14.00 47.40 -14.50
C GLU A 243 14.51 47.03 -13.10
N ASN A 244 14.49 45.74 -12.76
CA ASN A 244 14.91 45.22 -11.46
C ASN A 244 16.36 44.68 -11.44
N ASN A 245 17.15 44.93 -12.50
CA ASN A 245 18.55 44.49 -12.64
C ASN A 245 18.76 42.97 -12.48
N ILE A 246 17.78 42.15 -12.87
CA ILE A 246 17.91 40.68 -12.91
C ILE A 246 18.47 40.28 -14.28
N LEU A 247 19.76 40.56 -14.47
CA LEU A 247 20.47 40.35 -15.73
C LEU A 247 21.54 39.26 -15.60
N ASN A 248 21.91 38.67 -16.71
CA ASN A 248 23.07 37.81 -16.82
C ASN A 248 24.38 38.63 -16.81
N PRO A 249 25.56 37.99 -16.66
CA PRO A 249 26.85 38.68 -16.71
C PRO A 249 27.11 39.46 -18.02
N GLU A 250 26.42 39.11 -19.11
CA GLU A 250 26.48 39.80 -20.41
C GLU A 250 25.47 40.97 -20.54
N GLY A 251 24.68 41.26 -19.49
CA GLY A 251 23.65 42.31 -19.48
C GLY A 251 22.33 41.96 -20.18
N LYS A 252 22.06 40.67 -20.47
CA LYS A 252 20.82 40.18 -21.08
C LYS A 252 19.90 39.53 -20.04
N VAL A 253 18.60 39.54 -20.31
CA VAL A 253 17.58 38.84 -19.49
C VAL A 253 17.51 37.37 -19.91
N ASP A 254 17.87 36.45 -19.01
CA ASP A 254 17.76 35.00 -19.24
C ASP A 254 16.90 34.27 -18.19
N GLY A 255 16.40 34.96 -17.17
CA GLY A 255 15.53 34.36 -16.15
C GLY A 255 16.25 33.46 -15.13
N LYS A 256 17.59 33.42 -15.17
CA LYS A 256 18.41 32.51 -14.36
C LYS A 256 19.22 33.28 -13.33
N ILE A 257 19.58 32.63 -12.24
CA ILE A 257 20.44 33.17 -11.18
C ILE A 257 21.58 32.17 -10.92
N GLN A 258 22.74 32.69 -10.50
CA GLN A 258 23.84 31.84 -10.03
C GLN A 258 23.47 31.25 -8.66
N VAL A 259 23.52 29.93 -8.57
CA VAL A 259 23.23 29.18 -7.34
C VAL A 259 24.53 28.53 -6.87
N TYR A 260 24.65 28.30 -5.57
CA TYR A 260 25.78 27.64 -4.93
C TYR A 260 25.30 26.35 -4.26
N ASP A 261 26.14 25.33 -4.28
CA ASP A 261 25.86 24.07 -3.59
C ASP A 261 26.07 24.25 -2.08
N GLY A 262 25.04 23.92 -1.28
CA GLY A 262 25.07 24.03 0.17
C GLY A 262 26.13 23.14 0.85
N ARG A 263 26.50 22.03 0.21
CA ARG A 263 27.45 21.05 0.78
C ARG A 263 28.91 21.45 0.57
N THR A 264 29.23 21.90 -0.64
CA THR A 264 30.60 22.26 -1.04
C THR A 264 30.87 23.76 -0.92
N GLY A 265 29.83 24.59 -1.05
CA GLY A 265 29.94 26.04 -1.15
C GLY A 265 30.35 26.53 -2.56
N GLU A 266 30.58 25.62 -3.50
CA GLU A 266 31.00 25.96 -4.86
C GLU A 266 29.80 26.42 -5.71
N PRO A 267 30.01 27.37 -6.65
CA PRO A 267 28.97 27.75 -7.59
C PRO A 267 28.65 26.60 -8.55
N PHE A 268 27.37 26.39 -8.85
CA PHE A 268 26.96 25.49 -9.94
C PHE A 268 27.54 25.96 -11.28
N GLU A 269 27.98 25.02 -12.12
CA GLU A 269 28.57 25.32 -13.44
C GLU A 269 27.63 26.15 -14.32
N ASN A 270 26.33 25.82 -14.29
CA ASN A 270 25.30 26.54 -15.05
C ASN A 270 24.36 27.31 -14.13
N ARG A 271 23.94 28.51 -14.57
CA ARG A 271 22.90 29.30 -13.89
C ARG A 271 21.55 28.59 -13.98
N VAL A 272 20.74 28.73 -12.94
CA VAL A 272 19.48 28.00 -12.77
C VAL A 272 18.31 28.99 -12.68
N THR A 273 17.16 28.63 -13.24
CA THR A 273 15.92 29.39 -13.04
C THR A 273 15.46 29.23 -11.60
N VAL A 274 15.39 30.34 -10.86
CA VAL A 274 14.93 30.41 -9.47
C VAL A 274 13.84 31.47 -9.37
N GLY A 275 12.82 31.19 -8.56
CA GLY A 275 11.74 32.14 -8.33
C GLY A 275 10.70 31.59 -7.36
N VAL A 276 9.50 32.17 -7.39
CA VAL A 276 8.41 31.76 -6.51
C VAL A 276 7.34 31.07 -7.32
N GLN A 277 7.00 29.86 -6.92
CA GLN A 277 5.91 29.07 -7.52
C GLN A 277 4.90 28.71 -6.43
N TYR A 278 3.62 28.72 -6.79
CA TYR A 278 2.55 28.26 -5.92
C TYR A 278 2.43 26.73 -5.97
N MET A 279 2.74 26.09 -4.84
CA MET A 279 2.68 24.63 -4.66
C MET A 279 1.59 24.27 -3.65
N ILE A 280 0.92 23.14 -3.89
CA ILE A 280 -0.22 22.64 -3.12
C ILE A 280 0.09 21.22 -2.63
N LYS A 281 -0.14 20.95 -1.35
CA LYS A 281 -0.13 19.59 -0.79
C LYS A 281 -1.45 18.91 -1.13
N LEU A 282 -1.41 17.76 -1.81
CA LEU A 282 -2.60 17.02 -2.19
C LEU A 282 -3.04 16.09 -1.05
N ILE A 283 -4.30 15.65 -1.09
CA ILE A 283 -4.86 14.65 -0.14
C ILE A 283 -4.23 13.26 -0.30
N HIS A 284 -3.39 13.04 -1.32
CA HIS A 284 -2.67 11.77 -1.50
C HIS A 284 -1.43 11.74 -0.61
N LEU A 285 -1.62 11.34 0.64
CA LEU A 285 -0.58 11.23 1.66
C LEU A 285 -0.09 9.78 1.77
N VAL A 286 1.16 9.62 2.22
CA VAL A 286 1.74 8.29 2.39
C VAL A 286 1.10 7.52 3.55
N ASP A 287 0.75 8.21 4.65
CA ASP A 287 0.12 7.61 5.83
C ASP A 287 -1.18 6.88 5.48
N ASP A 288 -1.94 7.42 4.52
CA ASP A 288 -3.20 6.82 4.07
C ASP A 288 -2.96 5.63 3.15
N LYS A 289 -1.84 5.59 2.43
CA LYS A 289 -1.55 4.60 1.38
C LYS A 289 -0.70 3.44 1.85
N ILE A 290 0.13 3.62 2.87
CA ILE A 290 0.93 2.52 3.40
C ILE A 290 0.00 1.49 4.02
N HIS A 291 0.19 0.24 3.61
CA HIS A 291 -0.54 -0.92 4.10
C HIS A 291 0.34 -2.15 4.01
N ALA A 292 0.34 -2.93 5.08
CA ALA A 292 1.06 -4.19 5.16
C ALA A 292 0.22 -5.19 5.93
N ARG A 293 0.27 -6.45 5.50
CA ARG A 293 -0.46 -7.55 6.11
C ARG A 293 0.46 -8.75 6.25
N SER A 294 0.46 -9.34 7.44
CA SER A 294 1.03 -10.68 7.67
C SER A 294 -0.09 -11.73 7.57
N ILE A 295 -0.99 -11.73 8.55
CA ILE A 295 -2.21 -12.52 8.61
C ILE A 295 -3.40 -11.58 8.75
N GLY A 296 -4.61 -12.05 8.48
CA GLY A 296 -5.79 -11.19 8.58
C GLY A 296 -7.07 -11.94 8.31
N PRO A 297 -8.19 -11.23 8.15
CA PRO A 297 -9.46 -11.85 7.86
C PRO A 297 -9.49 -12.44 6.44
N TYR A 298 -10.37 -13.43 6.29
CA TYR A 298 -10.59 -14.19 5.07
C TYR A 298 -12.07 -14.14 4.68
N SER A 299 -12.33 -14.28 3.39
CA SER A 299 -13.67 -14.44 2.84
C SER A 299 -14.28 -15.76 3.33
N LEU A 300 -15.56 -15.75 3.69
CA LEU A 300 -16.25 -16.95 4.16
C LEU A 300 -16.35 -18.03 3.07
N VAL A 301 -16.57 -17.61 1.82
CA VAL A 301 -16.82 -18.52 0.70
C VAL A 301 -15.51 -18.99 0.08
N THR A 302 -14.70 -18.05 -0.40
CA THR A 302 -13.48 -18.38 -1.16
C THR A 302 -12.28 -18.67 -0.27
N GLN A 303 -12.36 -18.39 1.04
CA GLN A 303 -11.26 -18.51 1.99
C GLN A 303 -10.01 -17.68 1.64
N GLN A 304 -10.11 -16.78 0.67
CA GLN A 304 -9.05 -15.87 0.28
C GLN A 304 -8.96 -14.68 1.24
N PRO A 305 -7.77 -14.07 1.42
CA PRO A 305 -7.60 -12.79 2.10
C PRO A 305 -8.62 -11.75 1.63
N LEU A 306 -9.29 -11.07 2.56
CA LEU A 306 -10.15 -9.93 2.20
C LEU A 306 -9.35 -8.83 1.49
N GLY A 307 -10.03 -7.96 0.74
CA GLY A 307 -9.40 -6.83 0.05
C GLY A 307 -9.50 -5.52 0.85
N GLY A 308 -8.56 -4.61 0.60
CA GLY A 308 -8.62 -3.22 1.09
C GLY A 308 -8.03 -2.99 2.48
N LYS A 309 -7.47 -1.80 2.69
CA LYS A 309 -6.78 -1.39 3.93
C LYS A 309 -7.69 -1.44 5.16
N ALA A 310 -8.92 -0.95 5.04
CA ALA A 310 -9.88 -0.89 6.15
C ALA A 310 -10.24 -2.27 6.72
N GLN A 311 -10.17 -3.32 5.91
CA GLN A 311 -10.42 -4.70 6.33
C GLN A 311 -9.13 -5.47 6.64
N PHE A 312 -7.99 -4.77 6.73
CA PHE A 312 -6.68 -5.41 6.86
C PHE A 312 -6.44 -6.47 5.76
N GLY A 313 -6.79 -6.10 4.54
CA GLY A 313 -6.83 -6.99 3.38
C GLY A 313 -5.48 -7.36 2.80
N GLY A 314 -5.43 -8.43 2.00
CA GLY A 314 -4.25 -8.81 1.22
C GLY A 314 -4.11 -7.97 -0.05
N GLN A 315 -2.91 -7.97 -0.63
CA GLN A 315 -2.70 -7.43 -1.97
C GLN A 315 -3.18 -8.44 -3.01
N ARG A 316 -3.91 -7.95 -4.01
CA ARG A 316 -4.34 -8.79 -5.13
C ARG A 316 -3.12 -9.17 -5.98
N PHE A 317 -2.92 -10.47 -6.15
CA PHE A 317 -2.03 -11.02 -7.16
C PHE A 317 -2.88 -11.41 -8.37
N GLY A 318 -2.83 -10.62 -9.43
CA GLY A 318 -3.67 -10.78 -10.61
C GLY A 318 -3.05 -11.73 -11.64
N GLU A 319 -3.81 -11.97 -12.70
CA GLU A 319 -3.40 -12.81 -13.82
C GLU A 319 -2.11 -12.31 -14.50
N MET A 320 -1.96 -10.99 -14.65
CA MET A 320 -0.75 -10.39 -15.22
C MET A 320 0.49 -10.64 -14.34
N GLU A 321 0.34 -10.59 -13.01
CA GLU A 321 1.44 -10.92 -12.10
C GLU A 321 1.76 -12.41 -12.07
N VAL A 322 0.76 -13.28 -12.27
CA VAL A 322 0.96 -14.72 -12.47
C VAL A 322 1.82 -14.97 -13.70
N TRP A 323 1.48 -14.39 -14.85
CA TRP A 323 2.27 -14.51 -16.08
C TRP A 323 3.71 -14.02 -15.90
N ALA A 324 3.91 -12.97 -15.09
CA ALA A 324 5.25 -12.50 -14.78
C ALA A 324 6.09 -13.59 -14.08
N LEU A 325 5.53 -14.28 -13.06
CA LEU A 325 6.23 -15.37 -12.38
C LEU A 325 6.42 -16.61 -13.26
N GLU A 326 5.45 -16.92 -14.11
CA GLU A 326 5.57 -17.99 -15.10
C GLU A 326 6.72 -17.72 -16.07
N ALA A 327 6.85 -16.48 -16.57
CA ALA A 327 7.95 -16.08 -17.45
C ALA A 327 9.33 -16.19 -16.78
N TYR A 328 9.41 -15.96 -15.47
CA TYR A 328 10.63 -16.18 -14.69
C TYR A 328 10.92 -17.66 -14.39
N GLY A 329 9.98 -18.57 -14.65
CA GLY A 329 10.09 -19.97 -14.22
C GLY A 329 10.02 -20.15 -12.70
N ALA A 330 9.42 -19.19 -11.98
CA ALA A 330 9.39 -19.16 -10.52
C ALA A 330 8.26 -20.05 -9.95
N ALA A 331 8.30 -21.35 -10.25
CA ALA A 331 7.21 -22.29 -9.97
C ALA A 331 6.83 -22.36 -8.47
N HIS A 332 7.81 -22.48 -7.57
CA HIS A 332 7.54 -22.58 -6.13
C HIS A 332 6.98 -21.28 -5.54
N ILE A 333 7.43 -20.12 -6.03
CA ILE A 333 6.91 -18.81 -5.57
C ILE A 333 5.47 -18.64 -6.02
N LEU A 334 5.18 -19.00 -7.27
CA LEU A 334 3.82 -18.97 -7.79
C LEU A 334 2.91 -19.92 -7.01
N GLN A 335 3.36 -21.16 -6.77
CA GLN A 335 2.63 -22.13 -5.97
C GLN A 335 2.34 -21.59 -4.56
N GLU A 336 3.35 -21.00 -3.89
CA GLU A 336 3.20 -20.43 -2.55
C GLU A 336 2.15 -19.31 -2.50
N ILE A 337 2.15 -18.42 -3.49
CA ILE A 337 1.19 -17.31 -3.60
C ILE A 337 -0.24 -17.84 -3.80
N LEU A 338 -0.41 -18.86 -4.65
CA LEU A 338 -1.71 -19.44 -4.97
C LEU A 338 -2.27 -20.37 -3.89
N THR A 339 -1.46 -20.78 -2.90
CA THR A 339 -1.84 -21.76 -1.89
C THR A 339 -1.71 -21.18 -0.47
N VAL A 340 -0.57 -21.37 0.18
CA VAL A 340 -0.34 -21.10 1.61
C VAL A 340 -0.43 -19.63 1.98
N LYS A 341 -0.23 -18.71 1.03
CA LYS A 341 -0.43 -17.26 1.23
C LYS A 341 -1.86 -16.79 0.95
N SER A 342 -2.72 -17.67 0.42
CA SER A 342 -4.09 -17.34 0.01
C SER A 342 -5.11 -18.23 0.72
N ASP A 343 -5.55 -19.31 0.06
CA ASP A 343 -6.76 -20.06 0.38
C ASP A 343 -6.52 -21.53 0.76
N ASP A 344 -5.26 -21.98 0.88
CA ASP A 344 -4.96 -23.26 1.52
C ASP A 344 -5.10 -23.12 3.04
N ILE A 345 -6.27 -23.52 3.56
CA ILE A 345 -6.65 -23.36 4.97
C ILE A 345 -5.68 -24.08 5.91
N VAL A 346 -5.28 -25.31 5.57
CA VAL A 346 -4.40 -26.13 6.42
C VAL A 346 -2.96 -25.72 6.22
N GLY A 347 -2.55 -25.49 4.97
CA GLY A 347 -1.20 -25.08 4.61
C GLY A 347 -0.84 -23.73 5.22
N ARG A 348 -1.73 -22.74 5.23
CA ARG A 348 -1.43 -21.41 5.82
C ARG A 348 -1.20 -21.47 7.33
N VAL A 349 -1.97 -22.28 8.08
CA VAL A 349 -1.81 -22.44 9.53
C VAL A 349 -0.51 -23.17 9.83
N LYS A 350 -0.23 -24.28 9.14
CA LYS A 350 1.03 -25.02 9.28
C LYS A 350 2.24 -24.16 8.91
N THR A 351 2.12 -23.34 7.86
CA THR A 351 3.18 -22.43 7.44
C THR A 351 3.48 -21.40 8.53
N TYR A 352 2.45 -20.80 9.12
CA TYR A 352 2.63 -19.89 10.25
C TYR A 352 3.31 -20.56 11.44
N GLU A 353 2.88 -21.78 11.81
CA GLU A 353 3.53 -22.55 12.86
C GLU A 353 5.00 -22.88 12.55
N SER A 354 5.29 -23.31 11.32
CA SER A 354 6.66 -23.61 10.89
C SER A 354 7.55 -22.38 10.97
N ILE A 355 7.06 -21.21 10.55
CA ILE A 355 7.79 -19.94 10.65
C ILE A 355 8.10 -19.61 12.11
N VAL A 356 7.11 -19.72 13.02
CA VAL A 356 7.30 -19.46 14.45
C VAL A 356 8.29 -20.45 15.09
N LYS A 357 8.27 -21.71 14.64
CA LYS A 357 9.18 -22.77 15.11
C LYS A 357 10.57 -22.72 14.46
N GLY A 358 10.76 -21.91 13.41
CA GLY A 358 11.99 -21.87 12.62
C GLY A 358 12.22 -23.12 11.75
N ASN A 359 11.15 -23.87 11.47
CA ASN A 359 11.18 -25.05 10.61
C ASN A 359 10.91 -24.68 9.15
N ASN A 360 11.29 -25.57 8.24
CA ASN A 360 10.93 -25.43 6.83
C ASN A 360 9.41 -25.48 6.63
N ILE A 361 8.97 -24.76 5.60
CA ILE A 361 7.56 -24.70 5.19
C ILE A 361 7.16 -26.08 4.65
N SER A 362 5.98 -26.55 5.03
CA SER A 362 5.42 -27.81 4.55
C SER A 362 4.96 -27.70 3.10
N GLU A 363 4.85 -28.83 2.41
CA GLU A 363 4.32 -28.85 1.06
C GLU A 363 2.87 -28.30 1.02
N PRO A 364 2.55 -27.43 0.06
CA PRO A 364 1.21 -26.90 -0.10
C PRO A 364 0.16 -27.96 -0.40
N GLY A 365 -1.04 -27.76 0.13
CA GLY A 365 -2.21 -28.58 -0.14
C GLY A 365 -3.03 -28.08 -1.34
N ILE A 366 -4.29 -28.51 -1.39
CA ILE A 366 -5.25 -28.13 -2.44
C ILE A 366 -5.90 -26.79 -2.07
N PRO A 367 -5.85 -25.77 -2.95
CA PRO A 367 -6.57 -24.51 -2.77
C PRO A 367 -8.06 -24.71 -2.50
N GLU A 368 -8.62 -23.94 -1.57
CA GLU A 368 -10.06 -24.02 -1.28
C GLU A 368 -10.90 -23.53 -2.47
N ALA A 369 -10.44 -22.52 -3.22
CA ALA A 369 -11.12 -22.06 -4.42
C ALA A 369 -11.30 -23.17 -5.47
N PHE A 370 -10.37 -24.13 -5.55
CA PHE A 370 -10.51 -25.28 -6.44
C PHE A 370 -11.63 -26.22 -5.97
N LYS A 371 -11.76 -26.45 -4.66
CA LYS A 371 -12.87 -27.26 -4.12
C LYS A 371 -14.21 -26.58 -4.35
N VAL A 372 -14.29 -25.27 -4.12
CA VAL A 372 -15.49 -24.47 -4.39
C VAL A 372 -15.88 -24.59 -5.87
N LEU A 373 -14.92 -24.45 -6.78
CA LEU A 373 -15.15 -24.63 -8.23
C LEU A 373 -15.76 -26.01 -8.56
N LEU A 374 -15.24 -27.09 -7.98
CA LEU A 374 -15.79 -28.43 -8.19
C LEU A 374 -17.25 -28.53 -7.75
N LYS A 375 -17.59 -27.95 -6.59
CA LYS A 375 -18.96 -27.94 -6.07
C LYS A 375 -19.90 -27.08 -6.92
N GLU A 376 -19.42 -25.93 -7.40
CA GLU A 376 -20.18 -25.08 -8.31
C GLU A 376 -20.49 -25.80 -9.63
N LEU A 377 -19.53 -26.53 -10.21
CA LEU A 377 -19.75 -27.31 -11.42
C LEU A 377 -20.67 -28.52 -11.17
N GLN A 378 -20.54 -29.20 -10.02
CA GLN A 378 -21.46 -30.27 -9.61
C GLN A 378 -22.89 -29.77 -9.42
N SER A 379 -23.08 -28.52 -8.95
CA SER A 379 -24.40 -27.89 -8.82
C SER A 379 -25.11 -27.71 -10.18
N LEU A 380 -24.32 -27.63 -11.26
CA LEU A 380 -24.80 -27.56 -12.64
C LEU A 380 -24.98 -28.95 -13.28
N ALA A 381 -24.99 -30.01 -12.47
CA ALA A 381 -25.06 -31.40 -12.90
C ALA A 381 -23.88 -31.85 -13.80
N LEU A 382 -22.71 -31.22 -13.64
CA LEU A 382 -21.46 -31.68 -14.23
C LEU A 382 -20.70 -32.54 -13.22
N ASP A 383 -20.54 -33.84 -13.52
CA ASP A 383 -19.80 -34.77 -12.68
C ASP A 383 -18.29 -34.61 -12.93
N ILE A 384 -17.62 -33.84 -12.08
CA ILE A 384 -16.17 -33.64 -12.13
C ILE A 384 -15.49 -34.49 -11.07
N LYS A 385 -14.51 -35.28 -11.51
CA LYS A 385 -13.74 -36.21 -10.69
C LYS A 385 -12.25 -35.95 -10.88
N VAL A 386 -11.51 -35.95 -9.78
CA VAL A 386 -10.06 -35.91 -9.80
C VAL A 386 -9.56 -37.35 -9.82
N LEU A 387 -8.74 -37.70 -10.81
CA LEU A 387 -8.21 -39.05 -10.99
C LEU A 387 -6.73 -39.07 -10.64
N THR A 388 -6.30 -40.17 -10.02
CA THR A 388 -4.89 -40.52 -9.85
C THR A 388 -4.30 -41.10 -11.15
N GLU A 389 -2.98 -41.32 -11.19
CA GLU A 389 -2.32 -41.95 -12.34
C GLU A 389 -2.85 -43.36 -12.66
N SER A 390 -3.36 -44.08 -11.66
CA SER A 390 -3.97 -45.41 -11.81
C SER A 390 -5.43 -45.37 -12.33
N GLY A 391 -5.99 -44.18 -12.54
CA GLY A 391 -7.39 -43.99 -12.95
C GLY A 391 -8.39 -44.15 -11.80
N GLU A 392 -7.93 -44.24 -10.55
CA GLU A 392 -8.78 -44.27 -9.36
C GLU A 392 -9.21 -42.85 -8.96
N GLU A 393 -10.46 -42.73 -8.52
CA GLU A 393 -11.05 -41.46 -8.07
C GLU A 393 -10.46 -41.02 -6.73
N LEU A 394 -9.84 -39.84 -6.71
CA LEU A 394 -9.31 -39.21 -5.52
C LEU A 394 -10.43 -38.44 -4.82
N ILE A 395 -10.88 -38.97 -3.68
CA ILE A 395 -11.89 -38.32 -2.84
C ILE A 395 -11.20 -37.17 -2.10
N ILE A 396 -11.40 -35.95 -2.59
CA ILE A 396 -11.03 -34.74 -1.85
C ILE A 396 -12.00 -34.63 -0.67
N ARG A 397 -11.53 -35.03 0.53
CA ARG A 397 -12.32 -34.88 1.75
C ARG A 397 -12.43 -33.39 2.09
N GLU A 398 -13.64 -32.97 2.42
CA GLU A 398 -13.86 -31.69 3.10
C GLU A 398 -13.22 -31.80 4.50
N LEU A 399 -12.65 -30.69 4.98
CA LEU A 399 -12.29 -30.60 6.40
C LEU A 399 -13.62 -30.43 7.13
N ASP A 400 -14.25 -31.55 7.50
CA ASP A 400 -15.33 -31.49 8.48
C ASP A 400 -14.74 -31.00 9.81
N ASP A 401 -15.48 -30.16 10.54
CA ASP A 401 -15.08 -29.60 11.84
C ASP A 401 -14.70 -30.66 12.90
N ASP A 402 -14.95 -31.95 12.63
CA ASP A 402 -14.68 -33.09 13.50
C ASP A 402 -13.40 -33.89 13.18
N ASP A 403 -12.73 -33.63 12.05
CA ASP A 403 -11.52 -34.37 11.64
C ASP A 403 -10.20 -33.68 12.08
N GLU A 404 -10.12 -33.30 13.37
CA GLU A 404 -8.85 -33.02 14.06
C GLU A 404 -8.13 -34.30 14.52
N ALA A 405 -8.18 -35.36 13.72
CA ALA A 405 -7.32 -36.51 13.92
C ALA A 405 -5.90 -36.18 13.43
N ILE A 406 -5.14 -35.46 14.26
CA ILE A 406 -3.67 -35.53 14.22
C ILE A 406 -3.32 -37.01 14.15
N PRO A 407 -2.55 -37.49 13.14
CA PRO A 407 -2.12 -38.88 13.12
C PRO A 407 -1.40 -39.12 14.44
N SER A 408 -1.93 -40.04 15.26
CA SER A 408 -1.30 -40.40 16.54
C SER A 408 0.20 -40.61 16.32
N ALA A 409 1.03 -40.34 17.32
CA ALA A 409 2.49 -40.50 17.23
C ALA A 409 2.94 -41.85 16.59
N ARG A 410 2.10 -42.89 16.69
CA ARG A 410 2.27 -44.19 16.02
C ARG A 410 2.20 -44.16 14.49
N ALA A 411 1.41 -43.28 13.89
CA ALA A 411 1.32 -43.14 12.43
C ALA A 411 2.54 -42.40 11.84
N ARG A 412 3.13 -41.47 12.60
CA ARG A 412 4.43 -40.85 12.26
C ARG A 412 5.57 -41.85 12.35
N GLU A 413 5.62 -42.67 13.40
CA GLU A 413 6.63 -43.74 13.53
C GLU A 413 6.52 -44.79 12.41
N ALA A 414 5.31 -45.08 11.91
CA ALA A 414 5.10 -45.99 10.79
C ALA A 414 5.61 -45.40 9.45
N GLN A 415 5.35 -44.12 9.19
CA GLN A 415 5.86 -43.42 8.00
C GLN A 415 7.39 -43.23 8.02
N GLU A 416 7.99 -43.00 9.19
CA GLU A 416 9.45 -42.93 9.35
C GLU A 416 10.13 -44.31 9.23
N GLN A 417 9.41 -45.41 9.50
CA GLN A 417 9.92 -46.77 9.30
C GLN A 417 9.85 -47.21 7.84
N GLU A 418 8.84 -46.79 7.08
CA GLU A 418 8.77 -47.06 5.62
C GLU A 418 9.80 -46.27 4.80
N ALA A 419 10.30 -45.14 5.33
CA ALA A 419 11.35 -44.34 4.69
C ALA A 419 12.78 -44.89 4.89
N LYS A 420 12.98 -46.01 5.59
CA LYS A 420 14.29 -46.66 5.72
C LYS A 420 14.54 -47.61 4.55
N ILE A 421 15.48 -47.22 3.70
CA ILE A 421 16.05 -48.07 2.63
C ILE A 421 16.65 -49.34 3.27
N PRO A 422 16.43 -50.56 2.73
CA PRO A 422 16.99 -51.79 3.28
C PRO A 422 18.53 -51.82 3.26
N GLU A 423 19.14 -52.30 4.35
CA GLU A 423 20.58 -52.36 4.60
C GLU A 423 21.41 -53.26 3.64
N GLU A 424 20.84 -53.80 2.56
CA GLU A 424 21.57 -54.67 1.61
C GLU A 424 22.29 -53.93 0.46
N GLU A 425 22.16 -52.61 0.33
CA GLU A 425 22.92 -51.82 -0.66
C GLU A 425 24.14 -51.05 -0.09
N LEU A 426 24.40 -51.15 1.22
CA LEU A 426 25.49 -50.41 1.88
C LEU A 426 26.86 -51.14 1.87
N GLU A 427 26.95 -52.37 1.36
CA GLU A 427 28.22 -53.14 1.37
C GLU A 427 29.14 -52.91 0.16
N LEU A 428 28.77 -52.12 -0.85
CA LEU A 428 29.59 -51.93 -2.06
C LEU A 428 30.47 -50.66 -2.07
N VAL A 429 30.40 -49.82 -1.04
CA VAL A 429 31.20 -48.57 -0.98
C VAL A 429 31.94 -48.45 0.36
N SER A 430 32.63 -49.51 0.78
CA SER A 430 33.64 -49.40 1.84
C SER A 430 34.91 -50.15 1.47
N HIS A 431 35.74 -49.55 0.62
CA HIS A 431 37.19 -49.77 0.64
C HIS A 431 37.90 -48.71 -0.21
N LYS A 432 38.34 -47.62 0.43
CA LYS A 432 39.73 -47.10 0.46
C LYS A 432 39.73 -45.61 0.82
N GLU A 433 39.84 -45.34 2.11
CA GLU A 433 40.51 -44.14 2.60
C GLU A 433 41.87 -44.56 3.15
N GLU A 434 42.94 -44.01 2.58
CA GLU A 434 44.20 -43.76 3.29
C GLU A 434 44.44 -42.25 3.25
N ALA A 435 44.75 -41.72 4.43
CA ALA A 435 44.80 -40.32 4.78
C ALA A 435 46.05 -39.58 4.26
N ALA A 436 45.92 -38.26 4.04
CA ALA A 436 46.99 -37.30 4.29
C ALA A 436 46.40 -35.90 4.51
N GLU A 437 46.89 -35.27 5.58
CA GLU A 437 46.61 -33.93 6.09
C GLU A 437 47.13 -32.83 5.12
N GLU A 438 46.53 -31.63 5.13
CA GLU A 438 47.22 -30.35 5.39
C GLU A 438 46.32 -29.11 5.17
N GLU A 439 46.75 -28.02 5.80
CA GLU A 439 46.07 -26.78 6.19
C GLU A 439 45.57 -25.88 5.05
N ILE A 440 44.53 -25.10 5.35
CA ILE A 440 44.00 -24.02 4.51
C ILE A 440 44.68 -22.70 4.91
N GLU A 441 45.42 -22.08 3.98
CA GLU A 441 45.73 -20.64 4.01
C GLU A 441 44.82 -19.88 3.02
N PRO A 442 44.33 -18.66 3.36
CA PRO A 442 43.50 -17.87 2.48
C PRO A 442 44.38 -16.99 1.58
N ILE A 443 44.21 -17.06 0.26
CA ILE A 443 44.85 -16.11 -0.67
C ILE A 443 43.79 -15.25 -1.38
N SER A 444 44.07 -13.96 -1.29
CA SER A 444 43.31 -12.80 -1.74
C SER A 444 43.08 -12.75 -3.24
N ILE A 445 41.84 -12.45 -3.61
CA ILE A 445 41.46 -11.89 -4.91
C ILE A 445 41.99 -10.45 -4.96
N PHE A 446 43.12 -10.20 -5.62
CA PHE A 446 43.47 -8.95 -6.31
C PHE A 446 44.74 -9.20 -7.16
N ASP A 447 44.66 -8.75 -8.40
CA ASP A 447 45.67 -8.68 -9.48
C ASP A 447 46.07 -9.96 -10.23
N THR A 448 45.62 -10.07 -11.49
CA THR A 448 46.51 -9.88 -12.66
C THR A 448 45.69 -9.75 -13.96
N ASP A 449 46.06 -8.75 -14.75
CA ASP A 449 45.68 -8.52 -16.15
C ASP A 449 46.00 -9.72 -17.05
N ASP A 450 45.22 -9.92 -18.12
CA ASP A 450 45.76 -10.06 -19.49
C ASP A 450 44.63 -9.92 -20.52
N GLU A 451 44.94 -9.16 -21.58
CA GLU A 451 44.14 -8.82 -22.75
C GLU A 451 43.84 -10.05 -23.64
N ASP A 452 42.68 -10.07 -24.30
CA ASP A 452 42.60 -10.53 -25.69
C ASP A 452 41.29 -10.06 -26.36
N ASP A 453 41.47 -9.39 -27.51
CA ASP A 453 40.48 -8.89 -28.45
C ASP A 453 39.67 -10.04 -29.08
N PHE A 454 38.33 -9.98 -29.04
CA PHE A 454 37.48 -10.83 -29.88
C PHE A 454 36.48 -9.97 -30.67
N THR A 455 36.79 -9.77 -31.95
CA THR A 455 35.98 -9.06 -32.93
C THR A 455 34.73 -9.87 -33.29
N GLY A 456 33.55 -9.31 -33.00
CA GLY A 456 32.26 -9.85 -33.42
C GLY A 456 32.05 -9.71 -34.92
N ALA A 457 32.31 -10.78 -35.66
CA ALA A 457 31.95 -10.91 -37.06
C ALA A 457 31.64 -12.37 -37.39
N GLU A 458 30.56 -12.92 -36.83
CA GLU A 458 29.94 -14.17 -37.28
C GLU A 458 28.54 -14.31 -36.66
N LEU A 459 27.54 -13.60 -37.19
CA LEU A 459 26.13 -13.96 -36.97
C LEU A 459 25.12 -13.34 -37.95
N PHE A 460 25.57 -12.88 -39.13
CA PHE A 460 24.65 -12.47 -40.19
C PHE A 460 25.17 -12.85 -41.59
N GLY A 461 24.30 -13.52 -42.35
CA GLY A 461 24.43 -13.93 -43.75
C GLY A 461 24.27 -15.43 -43.89
N GLY A 462 23.35 -15.99 -44.66
CA GLY A 462 22.27 -15.59 -45.58
C GLY A 462 21.50 -16.90 -45.85
N GLU A 463 20.28 -16.97 -46.36
CA GLU A 463 19.73 -16.56 -47.67
C GLU A 463 18.20 -16.78 -47.51
N ASP A 464 17.35 -15.80 -47.78
CA ASP A 464 16.80 -15.41 -49.10
C ASP A 464 15.98 -16.53 -49.76
N ASP A 465 14.68 -16.26 -49.99
CA ASP A 465 14.10 -16.20 -51.35
C ASP A 465 12.59 -15.84 -51.28
N ASP A 466 12.29 -14.69 -51.92
CA ASP A 466 11.23 -14.43 -52.91
C ASP A 466 9.73 -14.57 -52.54
N ASP A 467 8.79 -13.74 -52.99
CA ASP A 467 8.77 -12.49 -53.75
C ASP A 467 7.28 -12.01 -53.77
N ASP A 468 7.11 -10.73 -54.15
CA ASP A 468 5.97 -10.15 -54.88
C ASP A 468 4.64 -9.79 -54.19
N ASP A 469 4.49 -8.47 -54.05
CA ASP A 469 3.49 -7.59 -54.71
C ASP A 469 2.00 -7.59 -54.31
N ASP A 470 1.64 -6.46 -53.69
CA ASP A 470 0.66 -5.46 -54.18
C ASP A 470 -0.83 -5.59 -53.78
N LEU A 471 -1.43 -4.39 -53.67
CA LEU A 471 -2.86 -4.03 -53.65
C LEU A 471 -3.65 -4.06 -52.32
N GLY A 472 -3.79 -2.87 -51.73
CA GLY A 472 -4.96 -2.00 -51.98
C GLY A 472 -6.35 -2.47 -51.52
N ASP A 473 -6.98 -1.61 -50.72
CA ASP A 473 -8.43 -1.36 -50.53
C ASP A 473 -9.44 -2.38 -51.11
N LYS A 474 -10.42 -2.75 -50.27
CA LYS A 474 -11.89 -2.55 -50.43
C LYS A 474 -12.73 -3.69 -49.81
N PHE A 475 -13.95 -3.32 -49.38
CA PHE A 475 -15.10 -4.12 -48.90
C PHE A 475 -15.18 -4.36 -47.38
N THR A 476 -15.93 -3.60 -46.57
CA THR A 476 -17.37 -3.24 -46.48
C THR A 476 -18.32 -4.32 -45.92
N LEU A 477 -18.96 -3.95 -44.80
CA LEU A 477 -20.41 -3.92 -44.52
C LEU A 477 -21.20 -5.19 -44.11
N PHE A 478 -22.01 -4.97 -43.04
CA PHE A 478 -23.14 -5.72 -42.44
C PHE A 478 -22.79 -6.93 -41.55
N ASP A 479 -23.37 -7.15 -40.36
CA ASP A 479 -24.69 -6.81 -39.77
C ASP A 479 -24.54 -6.19 -38.36
N SER A 480 -25.33 -5.21 -37.87
CA SER A 480 -26.79 -5.01 -37.81
C SER A 480 -27.49 -5.84 -36.70
N ASP A 481 -27.74 -5.17 -35.57
CA ASP A 481 -28.74 -5.37 -34.51
C ASP A 481 -28.25 -4.51 -33.32
N GLY A 482 -28.89 -3.47 -32.81
CA GLY A 482 -30.25 -2.98 -32.89
C GLY A 482 -30.55 -2.40 -31.50
N GLU A 483 -30.47 -1.08 -31.32
CA GLU A 483 -31.20 -0.35 -30.27
C GLU A 483 -31.03 1.16 -30.53
N THR A 484 -32.16 1.81 -30.76
CA THR A 484 -32.35 3.22 -31.09
C THR A 484 -32.43 4.05 -29.80
N ASP A 485 -31.56 5.04 -29.68
CA ASP A 485 -31.72 6.16 -28.74
C ASP A 485 -32.81 7.11 -29.26
N ASP A 486 -33.99 7.08 -28.63
CA ASP A 486 -34.98 8.14 -28.73
C ASP A 486 -34.58 9.29 -27.80
N PHE A 487 -34.00 10.34 -28.38
CA PHE A 487 -33.87 11.66 -27.75
C PHE A 487 -35.08 12.52 -28.19
N GLU A 488 -36.18 12.42 -27.45
CA GLU A 488 -37.30 13.36 -27.58
C GLU A 488 -36.96 14.69 -26.89
N LEU A 489 -36.90 15.75 -27.70
CA LEU A 489 -37.04 17.15 -27.31
C LEU A 489 -38.45 17.37 -26.75
N PHE A 490 -38.56 17.68 -25.47
CA PHE A 490 -39.76 18.30 -24.91
C PHE A 490 -39.69 19.82 -25.10
N GLU A 491 -40.45 20.30 -26.08
CA GLU A 491 -41.10 21.61 -26.03
C GLU A 491 -42.26 21.52 -25.03
N ASP A 492 -42.35 22.44 -24.08
CA ASP A 492 -43.59 22.74 -23.38
C ASP A 492 -43.80 24.27 -23.38
N GLU A 493 -44.76 24.70 -24.19
CA GLU A 493 -45.41 26.00 -24.10
C GLU A 493 -46.43 26.02 -22.94
N GLU A 494 -46.47 27.18 -22.26
CA GLU A 494 -47.64 27.82 -21.63
C GLU A 494 -48.56 27.00 -20.68
N ASN A 495 -48.59 27.40 -19.41
CA ASN A 495 -49.68 28.27 -18.90
C ASN A 495 -49.53 28.62 -17.40
N LYS A 496 -49.68 29.92 -17.14
CA LYS A 496 -50.57 30.56 -16.15
C LYS A 496 -50.22 30.71 -14.66
N ASP A 497 -50.39 31.98 -14.28
CA ASP A 497 -50.95 32.54 -13.04
C ASP A 497 -50.04 32.56 -11.79
N GLU A 498 -49.58 33.75 -11.39
CA GLU A 498 -50.23 34.62 -10.39
C GLU A 498 -49.31 35.80 -9.99
N ASP A 499 -49.85 37.01 -10.17
CA ASP A 499 -49.60 38.33 -9.53
C ASP A 499 -48.20 38.95 -9.33
#